data_AF-A0A1R3VTK6-F1
#
_entry.id   AF-A0A1R3VTK6-F1
#
_cell.length_a   1.000
_cell.length_b   1.000
_cell.length_c   1.000
_cell.angle_alpha   90.00
_cell.angle_beta   90.00
_cell.angle_gamma   90.00
#
_symmetry.space_group_name_H-M   'P 1'
#
loop_
_entity.id
_entity.type
_entity.pdbx_description
1 polymer ?
#
loop_
_entity_poly.entity_id
_entity_poly.type
_entity_poly.pdbx_seq_one_letter_code
_entity_poly.pdbx_strand_id
1 'polypeptide(L)'
;MSKNTPRKPDTRCFVQTGQRPSIGVEVSSGRAWVGVDRQIGHGSADALFALTDEQYPAAFRNELGSFEGECWRGEHGDLLLFDPGTTPTWRPECWHPLPGRAVPPRFAGELWRHVDALGTATDSNEARIADALAAGRAIITEASGVIVAITLRLTGEGAHPRPAALISGLTAGSDLDRARSVIGGPIAGEEDVFAVEGHHLRLVFVDDGLVAVSLTPAPPRPAPDGRIRDFLDALGEPEHGTAYLRVAQLAGSESPGRAGSVSTGRLVEFDGGVDVRVDSGRVVGVRLRLAAGPDGTVYRNPDDLISGLVWPASRVSLLRALGAPASTSGGRDLFRYGARDLVVEYDRGLVSAILVSLTGARVSFGPYGWSDEQR
;
A
#
# COMPACT_ATOMS: atom_id res chain seq x y z
N MET A 1 -1.37 -49.85 -9.63
CA MET A 1 -2.35 -48.75 -9.75
C MET A 1 -2.78 -48.36 -8.34
N SER A 2 -2.15 -47.32 -7.79
CA SER A 2 -2.50 -46.81 -6.46
C SER A 2 -3.84 -46.07 -6.55
N LYS A 3 -4.78 -46.38 -5.66
CA LYS A 3 -6.09 -45.73 -5.62
C LYS A 3 -5.89 -44.25 -5.29
N ASN A 4 -6.21 -43.36 -6.23
CA ASN A 4 -6.34 -41.93 -5.97
C ASN A 4 -7.54 -41.72 -5.04
N THR A 5 -7.29 -41.71 -3.74
CA THR A 5 -8.27 -41.22 -2.78
C THR A 5 -8.40 -39.70 -2.99
N PRO A 6 -9.62 -39.16 -3.21
CA PRO A 6 -9.79 -37.72 -3.32
C PRO A 6 -9.30 -37.05 -2.03
N ARG A 7 -8.35 -36.12 -2.20
CA ARG A 7 -7.69 -35.40 -1.11
C ARG A 7 -8.73 -34.59 -0.33
N LYS A 8 -8.65 -34.60 1.00
CA LYS A 8 -9.45 -33.68 1.83
C LYS A 8 -9.02 -32.23 1.50
N PRO A 9 -9.95 -31.29 1.33
CA PRO A 9 -9.60 -29.89 1.08
C PRO A 9 -8.74 -29.36 2.23
N ASP A 10 -7.70 -28.60 1.88
CA ASP A 10 -6.87 -27.92 2.88
C ASP A 10 -7.66 -26.72 3.39
N THR A 11 -8.20 -26.82 4.61
CA THR A 11 -9.05 -25.79 5.21
C THR A 11 -8.25 -24.63 5.81
N ARG A 12 -6.91 -24.70 5.81
CA ARG A 12 -6.07 -23.66 6.37
C ARG A 12 -6.08 -22.44 5.46
N CYS A 13 -6.13 -21.26 6.08
CA CYS A 13 -6.09 -20.00 5.35
C CYS A 13 -4.86 -19.18 5.71
N PHE A 14 -4.15 -18.73 4.69
CA PHE A 14 -2.87 -18.04 4.82
C PHE A 14 -3.01 -16.59 4.37
N VAL A 15 -2.68 -15.66 5.26
CA VAL A 15 -2.72 -14.21 5.00
C VAL A 15 -1.30 -13.70 4.96
N GLN A 16 -0.88 -13.19 3.80
CA GLN A 16 0.41 -12.54 3.65
C GLN A 16 0.37 -11.12 4.25
N THR A 17 1.42 -10.75 4.98
CA THR A 17 1.59 -9.46 5.69
C THR A 17 2.87 -8.74 5.27
N GLY A 18 3.82 -9.44 4.65
CA GLY A 18 5.03 -8.88 4.04
C GLY A 18 5.38 -9.59 2.74
N GLN A 19 6.03 -8.87 1.82
CA GLN A 19 6.35 -9.37 0.46
C GLN A 19 7.81 -9.79 0.27
N ARG A 20 8.75 -9.20 1.02
CA ARG A 20 10.19 -9.45 0.89
C ARG A 20 10.86 -9.47 2.27
N PRO A 21 11.05 -10.65 2.88
CA PRO A 21 10.57 -11.97 2.44
C PRO A 21 9.04 -12.08 2.44
N SER A 22 8.51 -13.08 1.74
CA SER A 22 7.07 -13.39 1.82
C SER A 22 6.78 -13.93 3.21
N ILE A 23 6.02 -13.19 4.02
CA ILE A 23 5.71 -13.56 5.41
C ILE A 23 4.25 -13.30 5.73
N GLY A 24 3.70 -14.04 6.68
CA GLY A 24 2.29 -13.95 7.01
C GLY A 24 1.87 -14.81 8.18
N VAL A 25 0.56 -15.01 8.29
CA VAL A 25 -0.07 -15.80 9.35
C VAL A 25 -1.00 -16.83 8.73
N GLU A 26 -1.00 -18.04 9.27
CA GLU A 26 -2.05 -19.02 9.06
C GLU A 26 -3.16 -18.74 10.08
N VAL A 27 -4.26 -18.13 9.64
CA VAL A 27 -5.24 -17.49 10.55
C VAL A 27 -6.06 -18.48 11.37
N SER A 28 -6.15 -19.76 10.96
CA SER A 28 -6.85 -20.79 11.73
C SER A 28 -6.09 -21.21 13.01
N SER A 29 -4.76 -21.19 13.00
CA SER A 29 -3.93 -21.52 14.16
C SER A 29 -3.24 -20.31 14.78
N GLY A 30 -3.17 -19.19 14.06
CA GLY A 30 -2.41 -18.00 14.45
C GLY A 30 -0.89 -18.12 14.25
N ARG A 31 -0.40 -19.23 13.67
CA ARG A 31 1.03 -19.46 13.44
C ARG A 31 1.55 -18.54 12.33
N ALA A 32 2.62 -17.82 12.63
CA ALA A 32 3.34 -17.03 11.65
C ALA A 32 4.17 -17.91 10.71
N TRP A 33 4.44 -17.41 9.51
CA TRP A 33 5.18 -18.14 8.48
C TRP A 33 6.08 -17.26 7.63
N VAL A 34 7.12 -17.88 7.05
CA VAL A 34 7.96 -17.35 5.96
C VAL A 34 7.92 -18.27 4.75
N GLY A 35 7.85 -17.69 3.56
CA GLY A 35 7.97 -18.38 2.29
C GLY A 35 9.44 -18.46 1.86
N VAL A 36 9.91 -19.66 1.56
CA VAL A 36 11.30 -19.95 1.16
C VAL A 36 11.28 -20.90 -0.04
N ASP A 37 12.16 -20.65 -1.02
CA ASP A 37 12.34 -21.53 -2.18
C ASP A 37 13.19 -22.75 -1.81
N ARG A 38 12.58 -23.79 -1.23
CA ARG A 38 13.28 -24.95 -0.67
C ARG A 38 13.97 -25.78 -1.75
N GLN A 39 15.21 -26.19 -1.51
CA GLN A 39 15.93 -27.14 -2.36
C GLN A 39 15.28 -28.54 -2.32
N ILE A 40 14.96 -29.09 -3.49
CA ILE A 40 14.38 -30.43 -3.68
C ILE A 40 15.14 -31.15 -4.79
N GLY A 41 16.02 -32.08 -4.41
CA GLY A 41 16.87 -32.78 -5.37
C GLY A 41 17.77 -31.80 -6.14
N HIS A 42 17.64 -31.78 -7.47
CA HIS A 42 18.37 -30.85 -8.34
C HIS A 42 17.64 -29.53 -8.62
N GLY A 43 16.43 -29.34 -8.06
CA GLY A 43 15.63 -28.13 -8.24
C GLY A 43 15.34 -27.43 -6.91
N SER A 44 14.46 -26.43 -6.97
CA SER A 44 13.89 -25.76 -5.82
C SER A 44 12.38 -25.61 -6.00
N ALA A 45 11.66 -25.49 -4.88
CA ALA A 45 10.23 -25.22 -4.89
C ALA A 45 9.82 -24.44 -3.66
N ASP A 46 8.88 -23.52 -3.86
CA ASP A 46 8.37 -22.65 -2.82
C ASP A 46 7.68 -23.45 -1.68
N ALA A 47 8.06 -23.15 -0.44
CA ALA A 47 7.58 -23.80 0.78
C ALA A 47 7.26 -22.76 1.87
N LEU A 48 6.37 -23.07 2.80
CA LEU A 48 6.07 -22.22 3.96
C LEU A 48 6.61 -22.87 5.23
N PHE A 49 7.40 -22.13 6.00
CA PHE A 49 7.96 -22.55 7.28
C PHE A 49 7.39 -21.70 8.43
N ALA A 50 7.07 -22.34 9.55
CA ALA A 50 6.59 -21.66 10.74
C ALA A 50 7.69 -20.79 11.36
N LEU A 51 7.30 -19.61 11.84
CA LEU A 51 8.16 -18.70 12.59
C LEU A 51 7.78 -18.72 14.07
N THR A 52 8.76 -18.52 14.95
CA THR A 52 8.50 -18.22 16.37
C THR A 52 7.98 -16.79 16.56
N ASP A 53 7.50 -16.49 17.76
CA ASP A 53 7.02 -15.16 18.15
C ASP A 53 8.13 -14.10 18.09
N GLU A 54 9.40 -14.50 18.26
CA GLU A 54 10.57 -13.62 18.11
C GLU A 54 10.98 -13.47 16.63
N GLN A 55 10.94 -14.56 15.86
CA GLN A 55 11.35 -14.55 14.45
C GLN A 55 10.38 -13.76 13.57
N TYR A 56 9.08 -13.84 13.84
CA TYR A 56 8.08 -13.18 13.00
C TYR A 56 8.24 -11.65 12.91
N PRO A 57 8.32 -10.88 14.02
CA PRO A 57 8.57 -9.45 13.95
C PRO A 57 9.96 -9.11 13.38
N ALA A 58 10.96 -9.98 13.60
CA ALA A 58 12.31 -9.83 13.03
C ALA A 58 12.34 -10.01 11.51
N ALA A 59 11.47 -10.86 10.96
CA ALA A 59 11.37 -11.09 9.53
C ALA A 59 11.02 -9.83 8.74
N PHE A 60 10.16 -8.95 9.28
CA PHE A 60 9.85 -7.65 8.67
C PHE A 60 11.06 -6.71 8.54
N ARG A 61 12.14 -6.96 9.30
CA ARG A 61 13.40 -6.21 9.26
C ARG A 61 14.53 -6.95 8.53
N ASN A 62 14.22 -8.09 7.92
CA ASN A 62 15.21 -9.00 7.33
C ASN A 62 16.26 -9.49 8.35
N GLU A 63 15.83 -9.72 9.60
CA GLU A 63 16.71 -10.12 10.71
C GLU A 63 16.59 -11.62 11.04
N LEU A 64 16.21 -12.46 10.07
CA LEU A 64 16.10 -13.92 10.25
C LEU A 64 17.45 -14.66 10.27
N GLY A 65 18.56 -13.97 10.00
CA GLY A 65 19.91 -14.57 10.05
C GLY A 65 20.07 -15.75 9.10
N SER A 66 20.56 -16.89 9.61
CA SER A 66 20.77 -18.11 8.81
C SER A 66 19.50 -18.91 8.54
N PHE A 67 18.40 -18.61 9.23
CA PHE A 67 17.18 -19.43 9.22
C PHE A 67 16.61 -19.67 7.83
N GLU A 68 16.49 -18.64 6.99
CA GLU A 68 16.00 -18.80 5.61
C GLU A 68 16.89 -19.73 4.79
N GLY A 69 18.21 -19.67 5.01
CA GLY A 69 19.18 -20.57 4.37
C GLY A 69 19.08 -22.01 4.86
N GLU A 70 18.79 -22.22 6.14
CA GLU A 70 18.54 -23.54 6.74
C GLU A 70 17.24 -24.15 6.19
N CYS A 71 16.17 -23.34 6.10
CA CYS A 71 14.91 -23.71 5.43
C CYS A 71 15.14 -24.06 3.95
N TRP A 72 15.94 -23.27 3.24
CA TRP A 72 16.32 -23.52 1.85
C TRP A 72 17.00 -24.89 1.70
N ARG A 73 17.94 -25.24 2.60
CA ARG A 73 18.61 -26.56 2.63
C ARG A 73 17.69 -27.71 3.08
N GLY A 74 16.48 -27.41 3.56
CA GLY A 74 15.53 -28.39 4.04
C GLY A 74 15.83 -28.93 5.44
N GLU A 75 16.59 -28.18 6.25
CA GLU A 75 17.00 -28.59 7.62
C GLU A 75 15.84 -28.52 8.62
N HIS A 76 14.80 -27.72 8.35
CA HIS A 76 13.65 -27.47 9.23
C HIS A 76 12.36 -28.15 8.76
N GLY A 77 12.42 -29.47 8.49
CA GLY A 77 11.25 -30.23 8.05
C GLY A 77 10.10 -30.29 9.06
N ASP A 78 10.41 -30.12 10.34
CA ASP A 78 9.47 -30.05 11.47
C ASP A 78 8.67 -28.74 11.52
N LEU A 79 9.21 -27.67 10.94
CA LEU A 79 8.55 -26.36 10.86
C LEU A 79 7.72 -26.19 9.58
N LEU A 80 7.70 -27.19 8.70
CA LEU A 80 7.03 -27.10 7.41
C LEU A 80 5.50 -27.02 7.58
N LEU A 81 4.92 -25.90 7.13
CA LEU A 81 3.47 -25.68 7.12
C LEU A 81 2.86 -26.08 5.78
N PHE A 82 3.55 -25.82 4.68
CA PHE A 82 3.06 -26.14 3.34
C PHE A 82 4.20 -26.73 2.50
N ASP A 83 3.97 -27.95 2.00
CA ASP A 83 4.95 -28.72 1.24
C ASP A 83 4.71 -28.60 -0.27
N PRO A 84 5.69 -28.11 -1.06
CA PRO A 84 5.63 -28.08 -2.53
C PRO A 84 5.43 -29.46 -3.18
N GLY A 85 5.85 -30.56 -2.52
CA GLY A 85 5.84 -31.91 -3.11
C GLY A 85 4.46 -32.57 -3.22
N THR A 86 3.40 -31.94 -2.70
CA THR A 86 2.09 -32.59 -2.56
C THR A 86 0.96 -31.96 -3.38
N THR A 87 1.20 -30.82 -4.04
CA THR A 87 0.14 -30.06 -4.70
C THR A 87 0.65 -29.45 -6.03
N PRO A 88 -0.08 -29.61 -7.15
CA PRO A 88 0.30 -29.03 -8.44
C PRO A 88 0.24 -27.49 -8.48
N THR A 89 -0.37 -26.86 -7.47
CA THR A 89 -0.32 -25.42 -7.24
C THR A 89 0.58 -25.11 -6.06
N TRP A 90 1.55 -24.21 -6.24
CA TRP A 90 2.41 -23.73 -5.15
C TRP A 90 1.59 -23.05 -4.05
N ARG A 91 0.48 -22.37 -4.38
CA ARG A 91 -0.30 -21.65 -3.38
C ARG A 91 -1.34 -22.56 -2.71
N PRO A 92 -1.54 -22.43 -1.39
CA PRO A 92 -2.70 -22.98 -0.71
C PRO A 92 -4.01 -22.51 -1.35
N GLU A 93 -5.07 -23.32 -1.24
CA GLU A 93 -6.40 -22.98 -1.78
C GLU A 93 -6.95 -21.69 -1.17
N CYS A 94 -6.78 -21.50 0.14
CA CYS A 94 -7.12 -20.25 0.82
C CYS A 94 -5.84 -19.41 1.04
N TRP A 95 -5.53 -18.58 0.05
CA TRP A 95 -4.38 -17.68 0.07
C TRP A 95 -4.81 -16.23 -0.16
N HIS A 96 -4.53 -15.36 0.81
CA HIS A 96 -4.75 -13.93 0.72
C HIS A 96 -3.41 -13.22 0.54
N PRO A 97 -3.00 -12.90 -0.70
CA PRO A 97 -1.74 -12.18 -0.94
C PRO A 97 -1.84 -10.75 -0.41
N LEU A 98 -0.71 -10.15 -0.05
CA LEU A 98 -0.69 -8.71 0.23
C LEU A 98 -1.00 -7.99 -1.09
N PRO A 99 -1.87 -6.97 -1.10
CA PRO A 99 -2.06 -6.15 -2.29
C PRO A 99 -0.72 -5.66 -2.82
N GLY A 100 -0.58 -5.47 -4.15
CA GLY A 100 0.65 -5.02 -4.80
C GLY A 100 1.02 -3.56 -4.49
N ARG A 101 0.82 -3.10 -3.25
CA ARG A 101 1.20 -1.78 -2.76
C ARG A 101 2.60 -1.83 -2.17
N ALA A 102 3.38 -0.78 -2.41
CA ALA A 102 4.64 -0.58 -1.72
C ALA A 102 4.35 -0.18 -0.26
N VAL A 103 4.60 -1.10 0.66
CA VAL A 103 4.56 -0.83 2.10
C VAL A 103 5.83 -0.08 2.50
N PRO A 104 5.75 1.16 3.02
CA PRO A 104 6.89 1.84 3.62
C PRO A 104 7.50 0.99 4.74
N PRO A 105 8.83 0.79 4.77
CA PRO A 105 9.49 -0.05 5.78
C PRO A 105 9.13 0.31 7.23
N ARG A 106 8.94 1.61 7.50
CA ARG A 106 8.54 2.16 8.82
C ARG A 106 7.16 1.70 9.34
N PHE A 107 6.34 1.15 8.46
CA PHE A 107 5.03 0.58 8.79
C PHE A 107 4.96 -0.92 8.46
N ALA A 108 6.08 -1.58 8.15
CA ALA A 108 6.08 -3.01 7.87
C ALA A 108 5.49 -3.77 9.07
N GLY A 109 4.57 -4.71 8.82
CA GLY A 109 3.84 -5.41 9.88
C GLY A 109 2.41 -5.74 9.49
N GLU A 110 1.65 -6.28 10.44
CA GLU A 110 0.23 -6.62 10.26
C GLU A 110 -0.67 -5.40 10.10
N LEU A 111 -0.23 -4.20 10.52
CA LEU A 111 -1.02 -2.95 10.50
C LEU A 111 -1.72 -2.72 9.15
N TRP A 112 -1.04 -3.05 8.06
CA TRP A 112 -1.53 -2.87 6.70
C TRP A 112 -2.84 -3.59 6.41
N ARG A 113 -3.07 -4.76 6.99
CA ARG A 113 -4.34 -5.48 6.84
C ARG A 113 -5.48 -4.80 7.58
N HIS A 114 -5.19 -4.11 8.67
CA HIS A 114 -6.18 -3.28 9.36
C HIS A 114 -6.42 -1.96 8.63
N VAL A 115 -5.39 -1.37 8.00
CA VAL A 115 -5.57 -0.22 7.10
C VAL A 115 -6.47 -0.59 5.91
N ASP A 116 -6.30 -1.77 5.32
CA ASP A 116 -7.15 -2.23 4.21
C ASP A 116 -8.63 -2.40 4.59
N ALA A 117 -8.92 -2.73 5.84
CA ALA A 117 -10.28 -2.87 6.35
C ALA A 117 -10.94 -1.51 6.69
N LEU A 118 -10.16 -0.45 6.85
CA LEU A 118 -10.70 0.84 7.24
C LEU A 118 -11.43 1.49 6.05
N GLY A 119 -12.67 1.94 6.27
CA GLY A 119 -13.51 2.50 5.20
C GLY A 119 -14.20 1.46 4.33
N THR A 120 -14.06 0.15 4.60
CA THR A 120 -14.81 -0.90 3.92
C THR A 120 -16.04 -1.34 4.71
N ALA A 121 -16.95 -2.05 4.05
CA ALA A 121 -18.11 -2.64 4.71
C ALA A 121 -17.68 -3.69 5.75
N THR A 122 -18.41 -3.83 6.85
CA THR A 122 -18.06 -4.76 7.94
C THR A 122 -18.09 -6.23 7.54
N ASP A 123 -18.81 -6.60 6.48
CA ASP A 123 -18.87 -7.94 5.91
C ASP A 123 -17.86 -8.17 4.76
N SER A 124 -17.07 -7.15 4.42
CA SER A 124 -16.05 -7.22 3.37
C SER A 124 -14.98 -8.27 3.66
N ASN A 125 -14.27 -8.68 2.60
CA ASN A 125 -13.18 -9.63 2.74
C ASN A 125 -12.01 -9.03 3.54
N GLU A 126 -11.75 -7.75 3.38
CA GLU A 126 -10.75 -6.96 4.09
C GLU A 126 -11.05 -6.94 5.59
N ALA A 127 -12.30 -6.66 5.96
CA ALA A 127 -12.77 -6.70 7.34
C ALA A 127 -12.57 -8.09 7.97
N ARG A 128 -12.97 -9.16 7.26
CA ARG A 128 -12.79 -10.55 7.72
C ARG A 128 -11.33 -10.93 7.91
N ILE A 129 -10.43 -10.50 7.01
CA ILE A 129 -8.99 -10.75 7.14
C ILE A 129 -8.41 -10.01 8.34
N ALA A 130 -8.75 -8.72 8.51
CA ALA A 130 -8.30 -7.92 9.64
C ALA A 130 -8.76 -8.50 10.98
N ASP A 131 -10.02 -8.93 11.06
CA ASP A 131 -10.58 -9.56 12.25
C ASP A 131 -9.90 -10.91 12.57
N ALA A 132 -9.68 -11.74 11.53
CA ALA A 132 -8.99 -13.02 11.68
C ALA A 132 -7.54 -12.85 12.17
N LEU A 133 -6.81 -11.84 11.67
CA LEU A 133 -5.45 -11.53 12.17
C LEU A 133 -5.45 -11.07 13.62
N ALA A 134 -6.45 -10.28 14.02
CA ALA A 134 -6.67 -9.86 15.40
C ALA A 134 -7.30 -10.96 16.28
N ALA A 135 -7.62 -12.13 15.73
CA ALA A 135 -8.34 -13.21 16.40
C ALA A 135 -9.63 -12.74 17.09
N GLY A 136 -10.40 -11.85 16.44
CA GLY A 136 -11.64 -11.30 16.99
C GLY A 136 -11.45 -10.26 18.12
N ARG A 137 -10.22 -9.78 18.35
CA ARG A 137 -9.89 -8.88 19.48
C ARG A 137 -9.82 -7.41 19.10
N ALA A 138 -9.94 -7.09 17.82
CA ALA A 138 -9.98 -5.71 17.36
C ALA A 138 -11.26 -5.03 17.85
N ILE A 139 -11.14 -3.82 18.39
CA ILE A 139 -12.29 -2.99 18.73
C ILE A 139 -12.65 -2.18 17.50
N ILE A 140 -13.72 -2.58 16.82
CA ILE A 140 -14.21 -1.95 15.59
C ILE A 140 -15.30 -0.94 15.92
N THR A 141 -15.17 0.28 15.41
CA THR A 141 -16.25 1.27 15.40
C THR A 141 -16.85 1.33 14.00
N GLU A 142 -18.17 1.17 13.92
CA GLU A 142 -18.93 1.19 12.68
C GLU A 142 -19.78 2.46 12.57
N ALA A 143 -19.87 3.02 11.37
CA ALA A 143 -20.90 3.98 11.02
C ALA A 143 -21.50 3.61 9.65
N SER A 144 -22.83 3.47 9.59
CA SER A 144 -23.55 3.19 8.34
C SER A 144 -23.06 1.93 7.59
N GLY A 145 -22.76 0.84 8.31
CA GLY A 145 -22.26 -0.40 7.69
C GLY A 145 -20.77 -0.41 7.37
N VAL A 146 -20.04 0.68 7.65
CA VAL A 146 -18.63 0.86 7.27
C VAL A 146 -17.74 0.99 8.51
N ILE A 147 -16.55 0.40 8.46
CA ILE A 147 -15.56 0.51 9.53
C ILE A 147 -14.95 1.92 9.51
N VAL A 148 -15.17 2.69 10.58
CA VAL A 148 -14.68 4.07 10.74
C VAL A 148 -13.61 4.21 11.81
N ALA A 149 -13.39 3.20 12.64
CA ALA A 149 -12.19 3.11 13.47
C ALA A 149 -11.85 1.66 13.82
N ILE A 150 -10.57 1.37 13.99
CA ILE A 150 -10.07 0.09 14.49
C ILE A 150 -9.08 0.39 15.61
N THR A 151 -9.31 -0.16 16.80
CA THR A 151 -8.37 -0.08 17.92
C THR A 151 -7.85 -1.46 18.29
N LEU A 152 -6.54 -1.59 18.37
CA LEU A 152 -5.80 -2.81 18.67
C LEU A 152 -5.05 -2.61 19.98
N ARG A 153 -5.46 -3.32 21.03
CA ARG A 153 -4.74 -3.32 22.31
C ARG A 153 -3.45 -4.12 22.16
N LEU A 154 -2.36 -3.65 22.75
CA LEU A 154 -1.08 -4.37 22.80
C LEU A 154 -0.86 -5.09 24.13
N THR A 155 -1.60 -4.70 25.17
CA THR A 155 -1.48 -5.23 26.54
C THR A 155 -2.85 -5.59 27.12
N GLY A 156 -2.84 -6.49 28.10
CA GLY A 156 -4.03 -6.86 28.87
C GLY A 156 -4.95 -7.85 28.17
N GLU A 157 -6.14 -8.04 28.74
CA GLU A 157 -7.15 -8.92 28.17
C GLU A 157 -7.68 -8.35 26.84
N GLY A 158 -7.70 -9.20 25.81
CA GLY A 158 -8.01 -8.79 24.44
C GLY A 158 -6.84 -8.13 23.70
N ALA A 159 -5.59 -8.27 24.17
CA ALA A 159 -4.43 -7.84 23.40
C ALA A 159 -4.35 -8.57 22.05
N HIS A 160 -3.89 -7.83 21.03
CA HIS A 160 -3.57 -8.34 19.71
C HIS A 160 -2.64 -9.55 19.83
N PRO A 161 -2.87 -10.67 19.12
CA PRO A 161 -2.12 -11.90 19.35
C PRO A 161 -0.60 -11.77 19.18
N ARG A 162 -0.14 -10.83 18.33
CA ARG A 162 1.27 -10.65 17.97
C ARG A 162 1.64 -9.16 18.02
N PRO A 163 1.69 -8.52 19.19
CA PRO A 163 1.81 -7.07 19.30
C PRO A 163 3.10 -6.53 18.67
N ALA A 164 4.21 -7.26 18.80
CA ALA A 164 5.51 -6.90 18.20
C ALA A 164 5.54 -6.95 16.65
N ALA A 165 4.57 -7.65 16.04
CA ALA A 165 4.45 -7.77 14.59
C ALA A 165 3.43 -6.80 13.99
N LEU A 166 2.65 -6.08 14.82
CA LEU A 166 1.66 -5.12 14.32
C LEU A 166 2.33 -3.99 13.54
N ILE A 167 3.34 -3.36 14.13
CA ILE A 167 4.24 -2.39 13.50
C ILE A 167 5.65 -2.82 13.87
N SER A 168 6.43 -3.26 12.88
CA SER A 168 7.77 -3.76 13.10
C SER A 168 8.65 -2.70 13.75
N GLY A 169 9.32 -3.10 14.83
CA GLY A 169 10.17 -2.21 15.64
C GLY A 169 9.44 -1.56 16.82
N LEU A 170 8.11 -1.69 16.91
CA LEU A 170 7.31 -1.33 18.08
C LEU A 170 6.72 -2.58 18.74
N THR A 171 6.55 -2.49 20.04
CA THR A 171 5.90 -3.52 20.86
C THR A 171 5.22 -2.87 22.07
N ALA A 172 4.46 -3.64 22.83
CA ALA A 172 3.91 -3.23 24.11
C ALA A 172 5.01 -2.62 25.00
N GLY A 173 4.74 -1.43 25.55
CA GLY A 173 5.69 -0.70 26.40
C GLY A 173 6.76 0.11 25.67
N SER A 174 6.74 0.17 24.32
CA SER A 174 7.60 1.11 23.59
C SER A 174 7.27 2.55 23.97
N ASP A 175 8.27 3.39 24.14
CA ASP A 175 8.07 4.82 24.44
C ASP A 175 7.84 5.66 23.17
N LEU A 176 7.54 6.95 23.36
CA LEU A 176 7.29 7.90 22.28
C LEU A 176 8.53 8.16 21.43
N ASP A 177 9.73 8.15 22.01
CA ASP A 177 10.97 8.36 21.27
C ASP A 177 11.28 7.18 20.36
N ARG A 178 11.01 5.96 20.83
CA ARG A 178 11.06 4.75 20.03
C ARG A 178 10.05 4.80 18.90
N ALA A 179 8.80 5.19 19.18
CA ALA A 179 7.77 5.40 18.16
C ALA A 179 8.23 6.38 17.07
N ARG A 180 8.79 7.53 17.45
CA ARG A 180 9.34 8.53 16.53
C ARG A 180 10.52 7.99 15.72
N SER A 181 11.39 7.19 16.33
CA SER A 181 12.52 6.57 15.61
C SER A 181 12.07 5.57 14.55
N VAL A 182 10.96 4.86 14.79
CA VAL A 182 10.45 3.82 13.89
C VAL A 182 9.55 4.43 12.82
N ILE A 183 8.52 5.18 13.23
CA ILE A 183 7.47 5.70 12.33
C ILE A 183 7.87 7.03 11.69
N GLY A 184 8.75 7.80 12.33
CA GLY A 184 9.09 9.16 11.95
C GLY A 184 8.36 10.21 12.79
N GLY A 185 8.32 11.46 12.31
CA GLY A 185 7.66 12.54 13.02
C GLY A 185 6.12 12.42 13.00
N PRO A 186 5.43 12.82 14.08
CA PRO A 186 3.97 12.87 14.08
C PRO A 186 3.45 14.01 13.18
N ILE A 187 2.13 14.01 12.94
CA ILE A 187 1.44 15.08 12.24
C ILE A 187 1.56 16.38 13.05
N ALA A 188 1.76 17.51 12.37
CA ALA A 188 1.93 18.81 13.04
C ALA A 188 0.76 19.12 13.99
N GLY A 189 1.08 19.42 15.25
CA GLY A 189 0.10 19.78 16.28
C GLY A 189 -0.41 18.60 17.13
N GLU A 190 -0.03 17.37 16.80
CA GLU A 190 -0.35 16.16 17.57
C GLU A 190 0.96 15.43 17.92
N GLU A 191 1.12 14.92 19.14
CA GLU A 191 2.39 14.30 19.56
C GLU A 191 2.45 12.80 19.25
N ASP A 192 1.29 12.14 19.20
CA ASP A 192 1.07 10.70 19.15
C ASP A 192 0.30 10.23 17.90
N VAL A 193 0.02 11.14 16.97
CA VAL A 193 -0.72 10.84 15.72
C VAL A 193 0.21 10.88 14.51
N PHE A 194 0.19 9.82 13.72
CA PHE A 194 1.03 9.63 12.53
C PHE A 194 0.16 9.43 11.29
N ALA A 195 0.66 9.85 10.14
CA ALA A 195 -0.02 9.62 8.87
C ALA A 195 0.36 8.24 8.29
N VAL A 196 -0.64 7.41 7.99
CA VAL A 196 -0.48 6.13 7.30
C VAL A 196 -1.49 6.02 6.17
N GLU A 197 -1.04 6.14 4.92
CA GLU A 197 -1.89 5.98 3.73
C GLU A 197 -3.21 6.77 3.79
N GLY A 198 -3.17 8.06 4.18
CA GLY A 198 -4.38 8.88 4.28
C GLY A 198 -5.32 8.53 5.44
N HIS A 199 -4.85 7.71 6.36
CA HIS A 199 -5.46 7.47 7.66
C HIS A 199 -4.57 8.06 8.76
N HIS A 200 -5.17 8.26 9.93
CA HIS A 200 -4.47 8.61 11.15
C HIS A 200 -4.23 7.35 11.97
N LEU A 201 -2.97 7.18 12.35
CA LEU A 201 -2.50 6.19 13.30
C LEU A 201 -2.23 6.91 14.62
N ARG A 202 -3.09 6.72 15.62
CA ARG A 202 -2.85 7.21 16.98
C ARG A 202 -2.21 6.11 17.82
N LEU A 203 -1.09 6.42 18.45
CA LEU A 203 -0.44 5.57 19.44
C LEU A 203 -0.92 5.96 20.84
N VAL A 204 -1.40 4.99 21.62
CA VAL A 204 -1.93 5.25 22.97
C VAL A 204 -0.91 4.79 24.00
N PHE A 205 -0.47 5.71 24.86
CA PHE A 205 0.52 5.48 25.90
C PHE A 205 -0.12 5.54 27.29
N VAL A 206 0.33 4.67 28.20
CA VAL A 206 0.03 4.70 29.64
C VAL A 206 1.36 4.51 30.37
N ASP A 207 1.65 5.37 31.35
CA ASP A 207 2.92 5.38 32.09
C ASP A 207 4.15 5.33 31.16
N ASP A 208 4.12 6.16 30.10
CA ASP A 208 5.13 6.24 29.02
C ASP A 208 5.30 4.98 28.14
N GLY A 209 4.49 3.94 28.34
CA GLY A 209 4.51 2.71 27.55
C GLY A 209 3.36 2.61 26.55
N LEU A 210 3.65 2.21 25.31
CA LEU A 210 2.64 1.96 24.28
C LEU A 210 1.73 0.79 24.68
N VAL A 211 0.43 1.05 24.78
CA VAL A 211 -0.58 0.05 25.20
C VAL A 211 -1.62 -0.26 24.12
N ALA A 212 -1.81 0.63 23.14
CA ALA A 212 -2.73 0.40 22.04
C ALA A 212 -2.38 1.23 20.81
N VAL A 213 -2.94 0.82 19.67
CA VAL A 213 -2.86 1.51 18.39
C VAL A 213 -4.28 1.71 17.88
N SER A 214 -4.60 2.93 17.44
CA SER A 214 -5.91 3.26 16.87
C SER A 214 -5.75 3.79 15.45
N LEU A 215 -6.57 3.27 14.54
CA LEU A 215 -6.65 3.68 13.15
C LEU A 215 -7.99 4.38 12.92
N THR A 216 -7.95 5.59 12.38
CA THR A 216 -9.14 6.35 11.96
C THR A 216 -8.92 6.97 10.58
N PRO A 217 -9.96 7.20 9.77
CA PRO A 217 -9.83 8.00 8.57
C PRO A 217 -9.23 9.36 8.90
N ALA A 218 -8.31 9.84 8.06
CA ALA A 218 -7.92 11.23 8.15
C ALA A 218 -9.13 12.09 7.75
N PRO A 219 -9.31 13.28 8.37
CA PRO A 219 -10.32 14.21 7.91
C PRO A 219 -10.08 14.53 6.43
N PRO A 220 -11.15 14.64 5.60
CA PRO A 220 -11.01 14.95 4.19
C PRO A 220 -10.21 16.24 4.02
N ARG A 221 -9.09 16.17 3.32
CA ARG A 221 -8.36 17.36 2.92
C ARG A 221 -9.04 17.98 1.71
N PRO A 222 -9.30 19.30 1.70
CA PRO A 222 -9.75 19.96 0.48
C PRO A 222 -8.68 19.78 -0.60
N ALA A 223 -9.12 19.62 -1.85
CA ALA A 223 -8.21 19.59 -2.98
C ALA A 223 -7.39 20.90 -3.02
N PRO A 224 -6.10 20.84 -3.38
CA PRO A 224 -5.26 22.03 -3.42
C PRO A 224 -5.83 23.05 -4.40
N ASP A 225 -5.63 24.33 -4.09
CA ASP A 225 -6.00 25.42 -5.00
C ASP A 225 -5.07 25.43 -6.22
N GLY A 226 -5.59 25.89 -7.36
CA GLY A 226 -4.90 25.90 -8.65
C GLY A 226 -5.52 24.93 -9.65
N ARG A 227 -4.94 24.87 -10.86
CA ARG A 227 -5.45 24.02 -11.96
C ARG A 227 -5.35 22.52 -11.67
N ILE A 228 -4.57 22.12 -10.67
CA ILE A 228 -4.50 20.73 -10.20
C ILE A 228 -5.89 20.19 -9.82
N ARG A 229 -6.78 21.07 -9.35
CA ARG A 229 -8.16 20.70 -9.00
C ARG A 229 -8.95 20.20 -10.21
N ASP A 230 -8.78 20.79 -11.39
CA ASP A 230 -9.47 20.33 -12.60
C ASP A 230 -9.08 18.89 -12.97
N PHE A 231 -7.81 18.52 -12.78
CA PHE A 231 -7.33 17.16 -13.01
C PHE A 231 -7.83 16.17 -11.95
N LEU A 232 -7.90 16.58 -10.68
CA LEU A 232 -8.48 15.77 -9.60
C LEU A 232 -9.99 15.58 -9.79
N ASP A 233 -10.71 16.60 -10.22
CA ASP A 233 -12.16 16.57 -10.42
C ASP A 233 -12.57 15.73 -11.63
N ALA A 234 -11.68 15.55 -12.61
CA ALA A 234 -11.93 14.66 -13.73
C ALA A 234 -11.90 13.17 -13.35
N LEU A 235 -11.28 12.79 -12.22
CA LEU A 235 -11.17 11.39 -11.82
C LEU A 235 -12.54 10.77 -11.51
N GLY A 236 -12.84 9.64 -12.15
CA GLY A 236 -14.12 8.94 -12.10
C GLY A 236 -15.17 9.46 -13.08
N GLU A 237 -14.94 10.61 -13.70
CA GLU A 237 -15.87 11.22 -14.65
C GLU A 237 -15.81 10.53 -16.03
N PRO A 238 -16.90 10.60 -16.82
CA PRO A 238 -16.93 10.00 -18.16
C PRO A 238 -15.89 10.62 -19.12
N GLU A 239 -15.31 9.79 -19.99
CA GLU A 239 -14.62 10.23 -21.21
C GLU A 239 -15.64 11.03 -22.06
N HIS A 240 -15.32 12.29 -22.38
CA HIS A 240 -16.22 13.30 -22.97
C HIS A 240 -17.21 14.02 -22.01
N GLY A 241 -17.15 13.77 -20.70
CA GLY A 241 -17.86 14.58 -19.71
C GLY A 241 -17.29 15.99 -19.56
N THR A 242 -18.03 16.89 -18.89
CA THR A 242 -17.63 18.29 -18.67
C THR A 242 -16.23 18.42 -18.02
N ALA A 243 -15.92 17.56 -17.04
CA ALA A 243 -14.62 17.58 -16.37
C ALA A 243 -13.49 17.09 -17.29
N TYR A 244 -13.73 16.03 -18.08
CA TYR A 244 -12.77 15.56 -19.08
C TYR A 244 -12.47 16.65 -20.12
N LEU A 245 -13.49 17.35 -20.61
CA LEU A 245 -13.31 18.41 -21.60
C LEU A 245 -12.49 19.59 -21.06
N ARG A 246 -12.61 19.92 -19.77
CA ARG A 246 -11.74 20.91 -19.12
C ARG A 246 -10.28 20.44 -19.08
N VAL A 247 -10.04 19.18 -18.70
CA VAL A 247 -8.70 18.59 -18.74
C VAL A 247 -8.14 18.62 -20.16
N ALA A 248 -8.91 18.21 -21.16
CA ALA A 248 -8.49 18.26 -22.57
C ALA A 248 -8.14 19.70 -23.00
N GLN A 249 -8.93 20.70 -22.61
CA GLN A 249 -8.64 22.11 -22.90
C GLN A 249 -7.32 22.58 -22.26
N LEU A 250 -7.02 22.15 -21.03
CA LEU A 250 -5.77 22.46 -20.34
C LEU A 250 -4.57 21.69 -20.93
N ALA A 251 -4.83 20.49 -21.44
CA ALA A 251 -3.84 19.56 -21.97
C ALA A 251 -3.43 19.85 -23.40
N GLY A 252 -4.24 20.55 -24.19
CA GLY A 252 -3.97 20.89 -25.58
C GLY A 252 -4.64 19.94 -26.57
N SER A 253 -4.00 19.68 -27.70
CA SER A 253 -4.53 18.77 -28.72
C SER A 253 -4.12 17.34 -28.44
N GLU A 254 -5.03 16.39 -28.67
CA GLU A 254 -4.68 14.96 -28.70
C GLU A 254 -3.58 14.73 -29.74
N SER A 255 -2.52 14.05 -29.35
CA SER A 255 -1.39 13.75 -30.23
C SER A 255 -1.76 12.62 -31.21
N PRO A 256 -1.83 12.88 -32.53
CA PRO A 256 -2.18 11.83 -33.48
C PRO A 256 -1.08 10.76 -33.53
N GLY A 257 -1.46 9.50 -33.32
CA GLY A 257 -0.57 8.34 -33.46
C GLY A 257 0.10 7.83 -32.18
N ARG A 258 -0.23 8.37 -31.00
CA ARG A 258 0.29 7.86 -29.70
C ARG A 258 -0.78 7.35 -28.73
N ALA A 259 -2.01 7.14 -29.19
CA ALA A 259 -3.02 6.46 -28.41
C ALA A 259 -2.65 4.97 -28.29
N GLY A 260 -2.17 4.56 -27.11
CA GLY A 260 -1.93 3.16 -26.77
C GLY A 260 -3.20 2.50 -26.22
N SER A 261 -3.50 1.29 -26.67
CA SER A 261 -4.38 0.39 -25.90
C SER A 261 -3.55 -0.19 -24.76
N VAL A 262 -4.02 0.00 -23.53
CA VAL A 262 -3.51 -0.69 -22.34
C VAL A 262 -4.48 -1.85 -22.06
N SER A 263 -4.04 -2.93 -21.39
CA SER A 263 -4.79 -4.19 -21.30
C SER A 263 -6.23 -4.05 -20.78
N THR A 264 -6.56 -2.99 -20.03
CA THR A 264 -7.91 -2.68 -19.52
C THR A 264 -8.46 -1.31 -19.94
N GLY A 265 -7.83 -0.58 -20.86
CA GLY A 265 -8.27 0.78 -21.16
C GLY A 265 -7.55 1.47 -22.32
N ARG A 266 -7.82 2.76 -22.47
CA ARG A 266 -7.19 3.61 -23.48
C ARG A 266 -6.36 4.69 -22.81
N LEU A 267 -5.20 4.94 -23.39
CA LEU A 267 -4.37 6.10 -23.11
C LEU A 267 -4.63 7.20 -24.14
N VAL A 268 -4.90 8.42 -23.67
CA VAL A 268 -4.98 9.62 -24.48
C VAL A 268 -3.80 10.52 -24.12
N GLU A 269 -2.89 10.72 -25.08
CA GLU A 269 -1.74 11.61 -24.93
C GLU A 269 -2.03 12.97 -25.55
N PHE A 270 -1.70 14.04 -24.83
CA PHE A 270 -1.87 15.40 -25.30
C PHE A 270 -0.53 16.09 -25.52
N ASP A 271 -0.48 16.96 -26.54
CA ASP A 271 0.72 17.70 -26.94
C ASP A 271 1.16 18.78 -25.92
N GLY A 272 0.33 19.07 -24.91
CA GLY A 272 0.67 19.92 -23.77
C GLY A 272 1.21 19.13 -22.58
N GLY A 273 1.78 17.94 -22.78
CA GLY A 273 2.49 17.19 -21.74
C GLY A 273 1.58 16.57 -20.68
N VAL A 274 0.34 16.25 -21.05
CA VAL A 274 -0.65 15.59 -20.19
C VAL A 274 -1.06 14.26 -20.81
N ASP A 275 -1.13 13.22 -19.99
CA ASP A 275 -1.57 11.89 -20.41
C ASP A 275 -2.76 11.46 -19.57
N VAL A 276 -3.86 11.04 -20.20
CA VAL A 276 -5.10 10.64 -19.51
C VAL A 276 -5.36 9.16 -19.77
N ARG A 277 -5.55 8.36 -18.70
CA ARG A 277 -6.05 6.99 -18.83
C ARG A 277 -7.54 6.94 -18.56
N VAL A 278 -8.20 6.30 -19.50
CA VAL A 278 -9.61 5.95 -19.42
C VAL A 278 -9.72 4.44 -19.31
N ASP A 279 -10.48 3.98 -18.32
CA ASP A 279 -10.88 2.59 -18.17
C ASP A 279 -12.41 2.55 -18.12
N SER A 280 -13.01 1.66 -18.90
CA SER A 280 -14.46 1.48 -18.93
C SER A 280 -15.24 2.79 -19.17
N GLY A 281 -14.69 3.67 -20.03
CA GLY A 281 -15.26 4.97 -20.38
C GLY A 281 -15.16 6.04 -19.28
N ARG A 282 -14.37 5.82 -18.22
CA ARG A 282 -14.15 6.76 -17.13
C ARG A 282 -12.68 7.09 -16.95
N VAL A 283 -12.37 8.33 -16.58
CA VAL A 283 -11.01 8.76 -16.28
C VAL A 283 -10.54 8.11 -14.98
N VAL A 284 -9.48 7.31 -15.02
CA VAL A 284 -8.92 6.64 -13.84
C VAL A 284 -7.58 7.23 -13.40
N GLY A 285 -6.92 7.99 -14.28
CA GLY A 285 -5.70 8.72 -13.92
C GLY A 285 -5.28 9.75 -14.96
N VAL A 286 -4.55 10.77 -14.50
CA VAL A 286 -3.95 11.81 -15.33
C VAL A 286 -2.51 12.05 -14.90
N ARG A 287 -1.57 12.05 -15.84
CA ARG A 287 -0.15 12.39 -15.64
C ARG A 287 0.15 13.74 -16.26
N LEU A 288 0.85 14.59 -15.52
CA LEU A 288 1.43 15.85 -15.98
C LEU A 288 2.95 15.71 -15.98
N ARG A 289 3.58 15.96 -17.14
CA ARG A 289 5.05 15.94 -17.30
C ARG A 289 5.60 17.33 -17.03
N LEU A 290 6.43 17.50 -16.00
CA LEU A 290 6.91 18.82 -15.54
C LEU A 290 8.41 19.02 -15.80
N ALA A 291 9.10 17.96 -16.21
CA ALA A 291 10.45 18.00 -16.78
C ALA A 291 10.43 17.44 -18.20
N ALA A 292 11.30 17.97 -19.08
CA ALA A 292 11.40 17.53 -20.47
C ALA A 292 11.88 16.07 -20.53
N GLY A 293 11.03 15.19 -21.10
CA GLY A 293 11.41 13.84 -21.48
C GLY A 293 12.14 13.80 -22.83
N PRO A 294 12.43 12.59 -23.35
CA PRO A 294 13.08 12.40 -24.66
C PRO A 294 12.31 13.02 -25.83
N ASP A 295 10.98 13.15 -25.70
CA ASP A 295 10.09 13.75 -26.70
C ASP A 295 9.90 15.26 -26.52
N GLY A 296 10.53 15.87 -25.50
CA GLY A 296 10.51 17.31 -25.24
C GLY A 296 9.17 17.86 -24.74
N THR A 297 8.13 17.04 -24.62
CA THR A 297 6.80 17.48 -24.19
C THR A 297 6.75 17.74 -22.69
N VAL A 298 6.39 18.97 -22.31
CA VAL A 298 6.26 19.44 -20.92
C VAL A 298 4.93 20.16 -20.76
N TYR A 299 4.34 20.05 -19.58
CA TYR A 299 3.14 20.79 -19.20
C TYR A 299 3.36 22.28 -19.36
N ARG A 300 2.50 22.92 -20.17
CA ARG A 300 2.71 24.28 -20.66
C ARG A 300 2.53 25.36 -19.61
N ASN A 301 1.75 25.09 -18.56
CA ASN A 301 1.32 26.11 -17.58
C ASN A 301 1.60 25.69 -16.13
N PRO A 302 2.85 25.35 -15.77
CA PRO A 302 3.15 24.84 -14.43
C PRO A 302 2.85 25.88 -13.34
N ASP A 303 3.05 27.19 -13.61
CA ASP A 303 2.91 28.26 -12.62
C ASP A 303 1.49 28.40 -12.02
N ASP A 304 0.45 27.97 -12.72
CA ASP A 304 -0.94 27.98 -12.24
C ASP A 304 -1.38 26.62 -11.65
N LEU A 305 -0.50 25.61 -11.66
CA LEU A 305 -0.88 24.23 -11.35
C LEU A 305 -1.27 24.07 -9.88
N ILE A 306 -0.43 24.56 -8.97
CA ILE A 306 -0.69 24.57 -7.52
C ILE A 306 -0.43 26.00 -7.05
N SER A 307 -1.45 26.62 -6.46
CA SER A 307 -1.37 28.01 -5.99
C SER A 307 -0.21 28.20 -5.01
N GLY A 308 0.62 29.23 -5.26
CA GLY A 308 1.73 29.60 -4.38
C GLY A 308 3.02 28.79 -4.56
N LEU A 309 3.10 27.92 -5.57
CA LEU A 309 4.36 27.26 -5.96
C LEU A 309 5.02 27.97 -7.13
N VAL A 310 6.36 28.06 -7.07
CA VAL A 310 7.21 28.51 -8.17
C VAL A 310 7.88 27.30 -8.80
N TRP A 311 7.88 27.24 -10.13
CA TRP A 311 8.40 26.10 -10.88
C TRP A 311 9.79 26.36 -11.48
N PRO A 312 10.67 25.35 -11.57
CA PRO A 312 10.50 23.99 -11.06
C PRO A 312 10.50 23.93 -9.53
N ALA A 313 9.47 23.31 -8.95
CA ALA A 313 9.30 23.27 -7.50
C ALA A 313 10.27 22.27 -6.85
N SER A 314 10.89 22.66 -5.74
CA SER A 314 11.61 21.72 -4.88
C SER A 314 10.64 20.92 -4.02
N ARG A 315 11.05 19.72 -3.61
CA ARG A 315 10.31 18.92 -2.62
C ARG A 315 9.94 19.69 -1.36
N VAL A 316 10.86 20.50 -0.83
CA VAL A 316 10.63 21.33 0.36
C VAL A 316 9.52 22.36 0.12
N SER A 317 9.51 23.00 -1.06
CA SER A 317 8.49 24.01 -1.38
C SER A 317 7.12 23.37 -1.58
N LEU A 318 7.07 22.21 -2.24
CA LEU A 318 5.84 21.43 -2.40
C LEU A 318 5.26 21.01 -1.04
N LEU A 319 6.09 20.49 -0.13
CA LEU A 319 5.66 20.10 1.22
C LEU A 319 5.13 21.30 2.03
N ARG A 320 5.67 22.49 1.79
CA ARG A 320 5.13 23.72 2.39
C ARG A 320 3.74 24.08 1.85
N ALA A 321 3.50 23.84 0.56
CA ALA A 321 2.22 24.15 -0.09
C ALA A 321 1.13 23.08 0.18
N LEU A 322 1.49 21.80 0.16
CA LEU A 322 0.53 20.68 0.26
C LEU A 322 0.48 20.03 1.67
N GLY A 323 1.41 20.40 2.56
CA GLY A 323 1.60 19.76 3.86
C GLY A 323 2.33 18.42 3.78
N ALA A 324 2.22 17.62 4.84
CA ALA A 324 2.86 16.31 4.89
C ALA A 324 2.17 15.29 3.97
N PRO A 325 2.93 14.45 3.24
CA PRO A 325 2.39 13.42 2.38
C PRO A 325 1.82 12.26 3.21
N ALA A 326 0.83 11.57 2.64
CA ALA A 326 0.27 10.33 3.17
C ALA A 326 1.29 9.17 3.15
N SER A 327 2.20 9.19 2.18
CA SER A 327 3.31 8.23 2.09
C SER A 327 4.47 8.83 1.31
N THR A 328 5.68 8.36 1.63
CA THR A 328 6.91 8.70 0.93
C THR A 328 7.61 7.40 0.60
N SER A 329 8.01 7.22 -0.66
CA SER A 329 8.80 6.07 -1.08
C SER A 329 9.75 6.46 -2.21
N GLY A 330 11.06 6.29 -1.98
CA GLY A 330 12.10 6.69 -2.92
C GLY A 330 11.98 8.17 -3.32
N GLY A 331 12.03 8.43 -4.63
CA GLY A 331 11.84 9.75 -5.23
C GLY A 331 10.37 10.13 -5.44
N ARG A 332 9.43 9.65 -4.60
CA ARG A 332 7.99 9.94 -4.75
C ARG A 332 7.31 10.27 -3.42
N ASP A 333 6.34 11.17 -3.50
CA ASP A 333 5.41 11.51 -2.40
C ASP A 333 3.96 11.30 -2.84
N LEU A 334 3.15 10.68 -1.97
CA LEU A 334 1.71 10.48 -2.16
C LEU A 334 0.94 11.44 -1.26
N PHE A 335 0.00 12.18 -1.82
CA PHE A 335 -1.00 13.01 -1.14
C PHE A 335 -2.39 12.46 -1.43
N ARG A 336 -3.30 12.49 -0.45
CA ARG A 336 -4.67 11.95 -0.59
C ARG A 336 -5.70 13.03 -0.28
N TYR A 337 -6.68 13.17 -1.18
CA TYR A 337 -7.77 14.14 -1.13
C TYR A 337 -9.11 13.41 -1.31
N GLY A 338 -9.58 12.76 -0.25
CA GLY A 338 -10.74 11.85 -0.32
C GLY A 338 -10.40 10.59 -1.12
N ALA A 339 -11.21 10.26 -2.13
CA ALA A 339 -11.01 9.10 -3.01
C ALA A 339 -10.04 9.34 -4.17
N ARG A 340 -9.21 10.39 -4.07
CA ARG A 340 -8.30 10.85 -5.12
C ARG A 340 -6.89 10.94 -4.56
N ASP A 341 -5.96 10.30 -5.25
CA ASP A 341 -4.55 10.29 -4.93
C ASP A 341 -3.81 11.25 -5.87
N LEU A 342 -2.84 11.98 -5.33
CA LEU A 342 -1.89 12.81 -6.05
C LEU A 342 -0.49 12.31 -5.70
N VAL A 343 0.22 11.74 -6.67
CA VAL A 343 1.59 11.27 -6.54
C VAL A 343 2.52 12.26 -7.23
N VAL A 344 3.54 12.70 -6.52
CA VAL A 344 4.58 13.59 -7.06
C VAL A 344 5.86 12.80 -7.23
N GLU A 345 6.43 12.87 -8.43
CA GLU A 345 7.74 12.30 -8.75
C GLU A 345 8.81 13.40 -8.73
N TYR A 346 9.99 13.05 -8.22
CA TYR A 346 11.13 13.95 -8.17
C TYR A 346 12.29 13.43 -9.03
N ASP A 347 12.91 14.33 -9.78
CA ASP A 347 14.23 14.11 -10.39
C ASP A 347 15.21 15.16 -9.86
N ARG A 348 16.37 14.71 -9.40
CA ARG A 348 17.42 15.56 -8.78
C ARG A 348 16.88 16.54 -7.71
N GLY A 349 15.85 16.14 -6.97
CA GLY A 349 15.22 16.93 -5.90
C GLY A 349 14.18 17.97 -6.35
N LEU A 350 13.92 18.07 -7.65
CA LEU A 350 12.89 18.93 -8.25
C LEU A 350 11.71 18.07 -8.71
N VAL A 351 10.51 18.63 -8.66
CA VAL A 351 9.31 17.96 -9.17
C VAL A 351 9.44 17.75 -10.68
N SER A 352 9.37 16.50 -11.11
CA SER A 352 9.51 16.10 -12.52
C SER A 352 8.21 15.62 -13.15
N ALA A 353 7.27 15.11 -12.34
CA ALA A 353 5.93 14.75 -12.79
C ALA A 353 4.93 14.80 -11.62
N ILE A 354 3.66 15.03 -11.97
CA ILE A 354 2.52 14.82 -11.07
C ILE A 354 1.60 13.80 -11.71
N LEU A 355 1.16 12.84 -10.91
CA LEU A 355 0.11 11.90 -11.24
C LEU A 355 -1.09 12.17 -10.32
N VAL A 356 -2.29 12.19 -10.88
CA VAL A 356 -3.53 12.08 -10.12
C VAL A 356 -4.28 10.81 -10.52
N SER A 357 -4.85 10.08 -9.55
CA SER A 357 -5.61 8.84 -9.82
C SER A 357 -6.71 8.61 -8.79
N LEU A 358 -7.68 7.77 -9.11
CA LEU A 358 -8.59 7.24 -8.09
C LEU A 358 -7.79 6.43 -7.06
N THR A 359 -8.13 6.56 -5.78
CA THR A 359 -7.49 5.78 -4.72
C THR A 359 -7.65 4.28 -4.98
N GLY A 360 -6.56 3.52 -4.87
CA GLY A 360 -6.55 2.08 -5.12
C GLY A 360 -6.49 1.69 -6.61
N ALA A 361 -6.57 2.64 -7.54
CA ALA A 361 -6.30 2.36 -8.95
C ALA A 361 -4.81 2.01 -9.12
N ARG A 362 -4.52 0.87 -9.77
CA ARG A 362 -3.16 0.51 -10.13
C ARG A 362 -2.72 1.35 -11.32
N VAL A 363 -2.06 2.47 -11.03
CA VAL A 363 -1.56 3.38 -12.05
C VAL A 363 -0.03 3.43 -11.93
N SER A 364 0.66 2.57 -12.68
CA SER A 364 2.12 2.54 -12.75
C SER A 364 2.63 3.30 -13.97
N PHE A 365 3.57 4.22 -13.74
CA PHE A 365 4.24 5.00 -14.78
C PHE A 365 5.69 4.58 -14.88
N GLY A 366 6.07 4.03 -16.04
CA GLY A 366 7.46 3.85 -16.40
C GLY A 366 8.09 5.17 -16.86
N PRO A 367 9.43 5.22 -16.93
CA PRO A 367 10.16 6.36 -17.50
C PRO A 367 9.87 6.60 -18.99
N TYR A 368 9.17 5.68 -19.67
CA TYR A 368 8.89 5.72 -21.12
C TYR A 368 7.41 5.55 -21.50
N GLY A 369 6.49 5.65 -20.54
CA GLY A 369 5.06 5.47 -20.78
C GLY A 369 4.40 4.50 -19.81
N TRP A 370 3.14 4.18 -20.09
CA TRP A 370 2.32 3.27 -19.29
C TRP A 370 2.88 1.86 -19.36
N SER A 371 3.15 1.26 -18.21
CA SER A 371 3.41 -0.18 -18.12
C SER A 371 2.52 -0.75 -17.04
N ASP A 372 1.67 -1.70 -17.40
CA ASP A 372 1.05 -2.58 -16.41
C ASP A 372 2.18 -3.36 -15.71
N GLU A 373 2.23 -3.34 -14.38
CA GLU A 373 2.91 -4.44 -13.68
C GLU A 373 2.08 -5.71 -13.94
N GLN A 374 2.47 -6.44 -14.98
CA GLN A 374 2.01 -7.80 -15.20
C GLN A 374 2.39 -8.62 -13.96
N ARG A 375 1.39 -9.26 -13.36
CA ARG A 375 1.62 -10.43 -12.52
C ARG A 375 1.79 -11.66 -13.39
#